data_AF-A0A2W4MPX4-F1
#
_entry.id   AF-A0A2W4MPX4-F1
#
_cell.length_a   1.000
_cell.length_b   1.000
_cell.length_c   1.000
_cell.angle_alpha   90.00
_cell.angle_beta   90.00
_cell.angle_gamma   90.00
#
_symmetry.space_group_name_H-M   'P 1'
#
loop_
_entity.id
_entity.type
_entity.pdbx_description
1 polymer ?
#
loop_
_entity_poly.entity_id
_entity_poly.type
_entity_poly.pdbx_seq_one_letter_code
_entity_poly.pdbx_strand_id
1 'polypeptide(L)'
;MSSDVRPRYLAGIVRHPLPAVALLQPGRWAFPAAVAFAIGLAVSSVAYALFRIPTWAITVIVLLALLPVGVLKWREDRRRYGTVVMLLSVILITQGLHTVEHIVQWVQYYILMMPARQSTGLVSAANSEWVHFVWNWWVLLVVAVLVRGGMR
;
A
#
# COMPACT_ATOMS: atom_id res chain seq x y z
N MET A 1 -13.24 16.70 37.80
CA MET A 1 -11.77 16.62 37.73
C MET A 1 -11.43 15.71 36.56
N SER A 2 -11.31 16.27 35.36
CA SER A 2 -11.12 15.54 34.10
C SER A 2 -9.63 15.27 33.92
N SER A 3 -9.19 14.04 34.14
CA SER A 3 -7.83 13.62 33.81
C SER A 3 -7.69 13.54 32.29
N ASP A 4 -7.22 14.63 31.70
CA ASP A 4 -6.75 14.71 30.32
C ASP A 4 -5.49 13.85 30.17
N VAL A 5 -5.67 12.53 30.15
CA VAL A 5 -4.63 11.57 29.80
C VAL A 5 -4.54 11.59 28.28
N ARG A 6 -4.00 12.67 27.71
CA ARG A 6 -3.51 12.64 26.34
C ARG A 6 -2.34 11.66 26.32
N PRO A 7 -2.45 10.52 25.60
CA PRO A 7 -1.34 9.57 25.56
C PRO A 7 -0.11 10.28 25.00
N ARG A 8 1.02 10.18 25.72
CA ARG A 8 2.32 10.81 25.39
C ARG A 8 2.81 10.57 23.95
N TYR A 9 2.18 9.67 23.21
CA TYR A 9 2.56 9.21 21.87
C TYR A 9 1.88 9.95 20.73
N LEU A 10 0.73 10.63 20.94
CA LEU A 10 0.20 11.57 19.93
C LEU A 10 1.20 12.70 19.68
N ALA A 11 1.98 13.07 20.69
CA ALA A 11 3.06 14.04 20.54
C ALA A 11 4.14 13.59 19.55
N GLY A 12 4.37 12.29 19.34
CA GLY A 12 5.39 11.80 18.41
C GLY A 12 5.02 11.98 16.93
N ILE A 13 3.75 11.72 16.57
CA ILE A 13 3.25 11.99 15.21
C ILE A 13 3.11 13.49 14.98
N VAL A 14 2.54 14.22 15.95
CA VAL A 14 2.32 15.67 15.85
C VAL A 14 3.64 16.46 15.79
N ARG A 15 4.72 15.94 16.39
CA ARG A 15 6.07 16.55 16.33
C ARG A 15 6.89 16.12 15.11
N HIS A 16 6.42 15.14 14.32
CA HIS A 16 7.09 14.80 13.07
C HIS A 16 6.81 15.91 12.05
N PRO A 17 7.82 16.48 11.37
CA PRO A 17 7.62 17.58 10.42
C PRO A 17 6.69 17.17 9.27
N LEU A 18 6.58 15.87 9.00
CA LEU A 18 5.65 15.26 8.05
C LEU A 18 4.91 14.09 8.71
N PRO A 19 3.76 14.31 9.38
CA PRO A 19 3.04 13.27 10.11
C PRO A 19 2.53 12.14 9.21
N ALA A 20 2.21 12.43 7.94
CA ALA A 20 1.83 11.42 6.96
C ALA A 20 2.99 10.46 6.61
N VAL A 21 4.23 10.97 6.54
CA VAL A 21 5.42 10.15 6.28
C VAL A 21 5.70 9.20 7.45
N ALA A 22 5.48 9.65 8.69
CA ALA A 22 5.61 8.80 9.87
C ALA A 22 4.68 7.58 9.81
N LEU A 23 3.50 7.69 9.19
CA LEU A 23 2.57 6.58 9.00
C LEU A 23 3.01 5.57 7.95
N LEU A 24 3.91 5.96 7.04
CA LEU A 24 4.52 5.08 6.04
C LEU A 24 5.72 4.33 6.59
N GLN A 25 6.31 4.79 7.69
CA GLN A 25 7.47 4.13 8.28
C GLN A 25 7.08 2.74 8.82
N PRO A 26 7.76 1.67 8.38
CA PRO A 26 7.43 0.31 8.83
C PRO A 26 7.87 0.04 10.28
N GLY A 27 8.79 0.83 10.85
CA GLY A 27 9.25 0.70 12.23
C GLY A 27 9.77 -0.71 12.53
N ARG A 28 9.25 -1.36 13.59
CA ARG A 28 9.61 -2.74 13.94
C ARG A 28 9.29 -3.78 12.86
N TRP A 29 8.42 -3.44 11.91
CA TRP A 29 8.03 -4.31 10.81
C TRP A 29 8.94 -4.16 9.58
N ALA A 30 9.94 -3.27 9.62
CA ALA A 30 10.88 -3.06 8.52
C ALA A 30 11.64 -4.34 8.13
N PHE A 31 12.25 -5.00 9.13
CA PHE A 31 13.00 -6.23 8.89
C PHE A 31 12.09 -7.39 8.43
N PRO A 32 10.96 -7.68 9.09
CA PRO A 32 9.99 -8.67 8.56
C PRO A 32 9.51 -8.35 7.14
N ALA A 33 9.29 -7.08 6.80
CA ALA A 33 8.88 -6.68 5.46
C ALA A 33 10.00 -6.94 4.43
N ALA A 34 11.25 -6.64 4.78
CA ALA A 34 12.40 -6.93 3.93
C ALA A 34 12.57 -8.44 3.69
N VAL A 35 12.40 -9.25 4.74
CA VAL A 35 12.44 -10.71 4.62
C VAL A 35 11.30 -11.22 3.75
N ALA A 36 10.07 -10.75 3.98
CA ALA A 36 8.91 -11.12 3.17
C ALA A 36 9.07 -10.71 1.70
N PHE A 37 9.63 -9.53 1.44
CA PHE A 37 9.98 -9.07 0.10
C PHE A 37 11.01 -9.99 -0.56
N ALA A 38 12.10 -10.32 0.14
CA ALA A 38 13.13 -11.22 -0.36
C ALA A 38 12.59 -12.62 -0.66
N ILE A 39 11.71 -13.16 0.20
CA ILE A 39 11.02 -14.43 -0.03
C ILE A 39 10.11 -14.32 -1.26
N GLY A 40 9.30 -13.26 -1.36
CA GLY A 40 8.44 -13.03 -2.50
C GLY A 40 9.21 -12.97 -3.83
N LEU A 41 10.36 -12.29 -3.84
CA LEU A 41 11.27 -12.23 -4.99
C LEU A 41 11.88 -13.59 -5.32
N ALA A 42 12.36 -14.33 -4.31
CA ALA A 42 12.95 -15.66 -4.53
C ALA A 42 11.91 -16.63 -5.09
N VAL A 43 10.73 -16.71 -4.48
CA VAL A 43 9.62 -17.57 -4.90
C VAL A 43 9.17 -17.23 -6.31
N SER A 44 8.94 -15.94 -6.60
CA SER A 44 8.49 -15.52 -7.93
C SER A 44 9.57 -15.74 -9.01
N SER A 45 10.86 -15.57 -8.68
CA SER A 45 11.96 -15.86 -9.60
C SER A 45 12.06 -17.34 -9.94
N VAL A 46 11.93 -18.22 -8.94
CA VAL A 46 11.88 -19.67 -9.15
C VAL A 46 10.65 -20.05 -9.98
N ALA A 47 9.47 -19.50 -9.65
CA ALA A 47 8.24 -19.76 -10.38
C ALA A 47 8.34 -19.32 -11.85
N TYR A 48 8.96 -18.17 -12.11
CA TYR A 48 9.23 -17.69 -13.47
C TYR A 48 10.20 -18.61 -14.22
N ALA A 49 11.29 -19.05 -13.57
CA ALA A 49 12.28 -19.93 -14.19
C ALA A 49 11.71 -21.31 -14.55
N LEU A 50 10.88 -21.88 -13.68
CA LEU A 50 10.34 -23.23 -13.85
C LEU A 50 9.06 -23.28 -14.69
N PHE A 51 8.16 -22.32 -14.51
CA PHE A 51 6.80 -22.39 -15.08
C PHE A 51 6.49 -21.28 -16.08
N ARG A 52 7.42 -20.33 -16.29
CA ARG A 52 7.22 -19.17 -17.20
C ARG A 52 5.93 -18.42 -16.91
N ILE A 53 5.63 -18.21 -15.63
CA ILE A 53 4.48 -17.42 -15.20
C ILE A 53 4.53 -16.03 -15.83
N PRO A 54 3.38 -15.41 -16.12
CA PRO A 54 3.37 -14.06 -16.66
C PRO A 54 4.01 -13.07 -15.67
N THR A 55 4.67 -12.05 -16.19
CA THR A 55 5.44 -11.09 -15.37
C THR A 55 4.58 -10.36 -14.33
N TRP A 56 3.30 -10.14 -14.61
CA TRP A 56 2.39 -9.54 -13.63
C TRP A 56 2.20 -10.41 -12.38
N ALA A 57 2.29 -11.73 -12.52
CA ALA A 57 2.14 -12.65 -11.38
C ALA A 57 3.33 -12.55 -10.41
N ILE A 58 4.51 -12.13 -10.89
CA ILE A 58 5.68 -11.85 -10.04
C ILE A 58 5.33 -10.75 -9.03
N THR A 59 4.78 -9.63 -9.51
CA THR A 59 4.33 -8.51 -8.68
C THR A 59 3.29 -8.96 -7.67
N VAL A 60 2.30 -9.76 -8.09
CA VAL A 60 1.26 -10.29 -7.21
C VAL A 60 1.84 -11.18 -6.11
N ILE A 61 2.77 -12.09 -6.43
CA ILE A 61 3.42 -12.96 -5.45
C ILE A 61 4.17 -12.13 -4.41
N VAL A 62 4.91 -11.10 -4.83
CA VAL A 62 5.63 -10.20 -3.91
C VAL A 62 4.65 -9.46 -3.00
N LEU A 63 3.57 -8.90 -3.55
CA LEU A 63 2.54 -8.22 -2.76
C LEU A 63 1.84 -9.16 -1.78
N LEU A 64 1.55 -10.40 -2.19
CA LEU A 64 0.97 -11.43 -1.33
C LEU A 64 1.94 -11.84 -0.21
N ALA A 65 3.25 -11.92 -0.49
CA ALA A 65 4.25 -12.20 0.53
C ALA A 65 4.36 -11.05 1.56
N LEU A 66 4.24 -9.80 1.11
CA LEU A 66 4.24 -8.61 1.97
C LEU A 66 2.95 -8.44 2.79
N LEU A 67 1.82 -8.92 2.27
CA LEU A 67 0.49 -8.67 2.83
C LEU A 67 0.36 -9.06 4.32
N PRO A 68 0.82 -10.24 4.79
CA PRO A 68 0.77 -10.59 6.21
C PRO A 68 1.51 -9.58 7.10
N VAL A 69 2.68 -9.11 6.69
CA VAL A 69 3.46 -8.11 7.44
C VAL A 69 2.71 -6.78 7.46
N GLY A 70 2.14 -6.35 6.33
CA GLY A 70 1.30 -5.17 6.23
C GLY A 70 0.09 -5.22 7.16
N VAL A 71 -0.63 -6.36 7.19
CA VAL A 71 -1.78 -6.57 8.08
C VAL A 71 -1.37 -6.50 9.55
N LEU A 72 -0.24 -7.10 9.94
CA LEU A 72 0.25 -7.02 11.32
C LEU A 72 0.68 -5.60 11.70
N LYS A 73 1.29 -4.86 10.76
CA LYS A 73 1.63 -3.44 10.92
C LYS A 73 0.37 -2.61 11.12
N TRP A 74 -0.65 -2.74 10.27
CA TRP A 74 -1.91 -2.00 10.42
C TRP A 74 -2.70 -2.39 11.66
N ARG A 75 -2.66 -3.67 12.09
CA ARG A 75 -3.24 -4.09 13.38
C ARG A 75 -2.58 -3.36 14.54
N GLU A 76 -1.27 -3.18 14.50
CA GLU A 76 -0.54 -2.41 15.50
C GLU A 76 -0.91 -0.91 15.44
N ASP A 77 -0.96 -0.32 14.24
CA ASP A 77 -1.36 1.08 14.08
C ASP A 77 -2.78 1.32 14.61
N ARG A 78 -3.70 0.38 14.38
CA ARG A 78 -5.06 0.44 14.94
C ARG A 78 -5.05 0.44 16.46
N ARG A 79 -4.22 -0.40 17.08
CA ARG A 79 -4.09 -0.48 18.55
C ARG A 79 -3.45 0.79 19.13
N ARG A 80 -2.51 1.40 18.41
CA ARG A 80 -1.74 2.57 18.87
C ARG A 80 -2.44 3.90 18.62
N TYR A 81 -3.04 4.07 17.45
CA TYR A 81 -3.52 5.35 16.93
C TYR A 81 -5.01 5.35 16.60
N GLY A 82 -5.68 4.20 16.73
CA GLY A 82 -7.09 4.05 16.41
C GLY A 82 -7.35 3.75 14.93
N THR A 83 -8.60 3.39 14.64
CA THR A 83 -9.03 2.94 13.31
C THR A 83 -8.86 4.03 12.23
N VAL A 84 -9.12 5.29 12.55
CA VAL A 84 -9.07 6.40 11.58
C VAL A 84 -7.64 6.60 11.05
N VAL A 85 -6.64 6.61 11.92
CA VAL A 85 -5.23 6.75 11.52
C VAL A 85 -4.71 5.50 10.82
N MET A 86 -5.15 4.31 11.25
CA MET A 86 -4.85 3.07 10.52
C MET A 86 -5.39 3.13 9.09
N LEU A 87 -6.65 3.53 8.89
CA LEU A 87 -7.26 3.65 7.57
C LEU A 87 -6.55 4.71 6.71
N LEU A 88 -6.08 5.81 7.30
CA LEU A 88 -5.23 6.78 6.61
C LEU A 88 -3.93 6.12 6.12
N SER A 89 -3.28 5.30 6.95
CA SER A 89 -2.09 4.57 6.53
C SER A 89 -2.38 3.58 5.40
N VAL A 90 -3.50 2.85 5.49
CA VAL A 90 -3.94 1.90 4.44
C VAL A 90 -4.16 2.65 3.13
N ILE A 91 -4.93 3.75 3.14
CA ILE A 91 -5.26 4.49 1.91
C ILE A 91 -4.01 5.14 1.30
N LEU A 92 -3.09 5.67 2.12
CA LEU A 92 -1.85 6.25 1.62
C LEU A 92 -0.96 5.21 0.92
N ILE A 93 -0.79 4.03 1.52
CA ILE A 93 0.02 2.96 0.93
C ILE A 93 -0.63 2.44 -0.36
N THR A 94 -1.92 2.17 -0.31
CA THR A 94 -2.67 1.60 -1.46
C THR A 94 -2.75 2.59 -2.63
N GLN A 95 -3.03 3.87 -2.37
CA GLN A 95 -2.98 4.92 -3.40
C GLN A 95 -1.56 5.19 -3.91
N GLY A 96 -0.55 5.06 -3.04
CA GLY A 96 0.86 5.13 -3.45
C GLY A 96 1.22 4.04 -4.44
N LEU A 97 0.86 2.79 -4.16
CA LEU A 97 1.07 1.66 -5.07
C LEU A 97 0.31 1.84 -6.39
N HIS A 98 -0.92 2.32 -6.35
CA HIS A 98 -1.72 2.64 -7.54
C HIS A 98 -1.08 3.77 -8.38
N THR A 99 -0.51 4.79 -7.72
CA THR A 99 0.24 5.84 -8.40
C THR A 99 1.49 5.28 -9.09
N VAL A 100 2.22 4.36 -8.44
CA VAL A 100 3.38 3.69 -9.04
C VAL A 100 2.97 2.90 -10.29
N GLU A 101 1.84 2.20 -10.26
CA GLU A 101 1.30 1.47 -11.42
C GLU A 101 1.08 2.41 -12.62
N HIS A 102 0.45 3.57 -12.40
CA HIS A 102 0.26 4.56 -13.45
C HIS A 102 1.57 5.21 -13.92
N ILE A 103 2.54 5.42 -13.03
CA ILE A 103 3.87 5.89 -13.45
C ILE A 103 4.51 4.86 -14.37
N VAL A 104 4.40 3.56 -14.06
CA VAL A 104 4.92 2.51 -14.94
C VAL A 104 4.19 2.50 -16.28
N GLN A 105 2.86 2.63 -16.30
CA GLN A 105 2.09 2.76 -17.54
C GLN A 105 2.52 3.98 -18.36
N TRP A 106 2.71 5.12 -17.69
CA TRP A 106 3.16 6.36 -18.31
C TRP A 106 4.57 6.20 -18.91
N VAL A 107 5.50 5.59 -18.18
CA VAL A 107 6.85 5.26 -18.68
C VAL A 107 6.77 4.31 -19.88
N GLN A 108 5.96 3.25 -19.80
CA GLN A 108 5.76 2.30 -20.89
C GLN A 108 5.26 3.01 -22.16
N TYR A 109 4.32 3.94 -22.02
CA TYR A 109 3.74 4.63 -23.16
C TYR A 109 4.63 5.77 -23.69
N TYR A 110 5.09 6.67 -22.84
CA TYR A 110 5.77 7.91 -23.26
C TYR A 110 7.29 7.79 -23.37
N ILE A 111 7.93 6.90 -22.60
CA ILE A 111 9.38 6.72 -22.64
C ILE A 111 9.75 5.51 -23.49
N LEU A 112 9.08 4.38 -23.28
CA LEU A 112 9.35 3.14 -24.02
C LEU A 112 8.58 3.05 -25.34
N MET A 113 7.72 4.04 -25.63
CA MET A 113 6.94 4.14 -26.88
C MET A 113 6.14 2.88 -27.19
N MET A 114 5.69 2.16 -26.16
CA MET A 114 4.86 0.97 -26.34
C MET A 114 3.46 1.37 -26.79
N PRO A 115 2.80 0.57 -27.65
CA PRO A 115 1.39 0.79 -27.98
C PRO A 115 0.54 0.79 -26.70
N ALA A 116 -0.51 1.61 -26.65
CA ALA A 116 -1.38 1.75 -25.48
C ALA A 116 -1.92 0.40 -24.94
N ARG A 117 -2.16 -0.58 -25.81
CA ARG A 117 -2.61 -1.94 -25.42
C ARG A 117 -1.55 -2.77 -24.68
N GLN A 118 -0.28 -2.37 -24.75
CA GLN A 118 0.85 -3.03 -24.08
C GLN A 118 1.34 -2.23 -22.86
N SER A 119 0.95 -0.96 -22.74
CA SER A 119 1.27 -0.07 -21.61
C SER A 119 0.33 -0.33 -20.42
N THR A 120 0.30 -1.57 -19.92
CA THR A 120 -0.69 -2.02 -18.92
C THR A 120 -0.18 -1.98 -17.46
N GLY A 121 1.05 -1.55 -17.21
CA GLY A 121 1.63 -1.45 -15.86
C GLY A 121 2.33 -2.73 -15.39
N LEU A 122 2.57 -2.85 -14.08
CA LEU A 122 3.20 -4.04 -13.46
C LEU A 122 2.19 -5.15 -13.20
N VAL A 123 0.92 -4.81 -12.95
CA VAL A 123 -0.16 -5.76 -12.71
C VAL A 123 -1.16 -5.62 -13.84
N SER A 124 -0.80 -6.13 -15.03
CA SER A 124 -1.63 -5.97 -16.24
C SER A 124 -3.08 -6.47 -16.07
N ALA A 125 -3.31 -7.47 -15.23
CA ALA A 125 -4.64 -7.96 -14.88
C ALA A 125 -5.49 -6.95 -14.08
N ALA A 126 -4.85 -6.03 -13.36
CA ALA A 126 -5.51 -4.94 -12.63
C ALA A 126 -5.98 -3.82 -13.57
N ASN A 127 -5.53 -3.78 -14.83
CA ASN A 127 -5.99 -2.83 -15.84
C ASN A 127 -7.37 -3.22 -16.42
N SER A 128 -8.34 -3.51 -15.55
CA SER A 128 -9.70 -3.91 -15.88
C SER A 128 -10.69 -2.93 -15.27
N GLU A 129 -11.75 -2.57 -15.99
CA GLU A 129 -12.78 -1.62 -15.54
C GLU A 129 -13.40 -2.02 -14.21
N TRP A 130 -13.61 -3.32 -13.98
CA TRP A 130 -14.14 -3.84 -12.72
C TRP A 130 -13.23 -3.58 -11.52
N VAL A 131 -11.91 -3.70 -11.72
CA VAL A 131 -10.94 -3.44 -10.66
C VAL A 131 -10.97 -1.97 -10.27
N HIS A 132 -10.98 -1.07 -11.26
CA HIS A 132 -11.09 0.38 -11.03
C HIS A 132 -12.41 0.76 -10.37
N PHE A 133 -13.52 0.17 -10.81
CA PHE A 133 -14.83 0.40 -10.20
C PHE A 133 -14.82 0.03 -8.71
N VAL A 134 -14.41 -1.19 -8.37
CA VAL A 134 -14.33 -1.65 -6.96
C VAL A 134 -13.37 -0.79 -6.16
N TRP A 135 -12.21 -0.46 -6.74
CA TRP A 135 -11.21 0.39 -6.10
C TRP A 135 -11.75 1.78 -5.75
N ASN A 136 -12.42 2.44 -6.70
CA ASN A 136 -12.97 3.77 -6.49
C ASN A 136 -14.04 3.79 -5.38
N TRP A 137 -14.92 2.79 -5.35
CA TRP A 137 -15.91 2.67 -4.29
C TRP A 137 -15.27 2.40 -2.92
N TRP A 138 -14.24 1.55 -2.87
CA TRP A 138 -13.47 1.34 -1.65
C TRP A 138 -12.82 2.62 -1.15
N VAL A 139 -12.12 3.36 -2.03
CA VAL A 139 -11.49 4.65 -1.71
C VAL A 139 -12.52 5.64 -1.17
N LEU A 140 -13.67 5.78 -1.84
CA LEU A 140 -14.76 6.65 -1.41
C LEU A 140 -15.26 6.30 -0.01
N LEU A 141 -15.49 5.01 0.26
CA LEU A 141 -15.93 4.54 1.58
C LEU A 141 -14.91 4.85 2.67
N VAL A 142 -13.61 4.61 2.40
CA VAL A 142 -12.55 4.94 3.35
C VAL A 142 -12.52 6.44 3.60
N VAL A 143 -12.49 7.27 2.56
CA VAL A 143 -12.48 8.74 2.69
C VAL A 143 -13.70 9.22 3.49
N ALA A 144 -14.89 8.69 3.25
CA ALA A 144 -16.08 9.03 4.04
C ALA A 144 -15.90 8.70 5.55
N VAL A 145 -15.28 7.56 5.87
CA VAL A 145 -14.93 7.21 7.26
C VAL A 145 -13.87 8.14 7.83
N LEU A 146 -12.87 8.55 7.04
CA LEU A 146 -11.84 9.50 7.48
C LEU A 146 -12.44 10.87 7.82
N VAL A 147 -13.31 11.39 6.94
CA VAL A 147 -14.01 12.67 7.13
C VAL A 147 -14.93 12.60 8.34
N ARG A 148 -15.73 11.53 8.47
CA ARG A 148 -16.57 11.30 9.64
C ARG A 148 -15.74 11.17 10.93
N GLY A 149 -14.53 10.63 10.82
CA GLY A 149 -13.55 10.50 11.90
C GLY A 149 -12.84 11.81 12.28
N GLY A 150 -13.15 12.92 11.60
CA GLY A 150 -12.63 14.25 11.94
C GLY A 150 -11.41 14.70 11.13
N MET A 151 -10.98 13.94 10.11
CA MET A 151 -9.97 14.43 9.16
C MET A 151 -10.64 15.39 8.17
N ARG A 152 -10.14 16.63 8.10
CA ARG A 152 -10.67 17.72 7.28
C ARG A 152 -9.55 18.32 6.46
#